data_AF-A0A6B3CBA1-F1
#
_entry.id   AF-A0A6B3CBA1-F1
#
_cell.length_a   1.000
_cell.length_b   1.000
_cell.length_c   1.000
_cell.angle_alpha   90.00
_cell.angle_beta   90.00
_cell.angle_gamma   90.00
#
_symmetry.space_group_name_H-M   'P 1'
#
loop_
_entity.id
_entity.type
_entity.pdbx_description
1 polymer ?
#
loop_
_entity_poly.entity_id
_entity_poly.type
_entity_poly.pdbx_seq_one_letter_code
_entity_poly.pdbx_strand_id
1 'polypeptide(L)'
;EFVSAVASRLPLEVICNMMGIPERYRAEIADRVNHASENIGVERGLAARLRMPGRGLRALARMQRMVAGIGRERRRHPTDDLISALVTANVDGQALGARQLGAFFSLLMVAGVETTRNAITHGLTLLTDFPEQR
;
A
#
# COMPACT_ATOMS: atom_id res chain seq x y z
N GLU A 1 -4.13 -2.67 21.96
CA GLU A 1 -3.02 -3.63 21.71
C GLU A 1 -3.10 -4.40 20.39
N PHE A 2 -4.11 -5.23 20.09
CA PHE A 2 -4.11 -6.03 18.84
C PHE A 2 -4.05 -5.20 17.55
N VAL A 3 -4.78 -4.08 17.50
CA VAL A 3 -4.79 -3.19 16.32
C VAL A 3 -3.39 -2.65 16.03
N SER A 4 -2.74 -2.05 17.03
CA SER A 4 -1.40 -1.46 16.87
C SER A 4 -0.30 -2.49 16.64
N ALA A 5 -0.42 -3.68 17.25
CA ALA A 5 0.58 -4.73 17.16
C ALA A 5 0.47 -5.58 15.88
N VAL A 6 -0.75 -5.86 15.40
CA VAL A 6 -1.01 -6.82 14.32
C VAL A 6 -1.75 -6.17 13.16
N ALA A 7 -3.01 -5.74 13.37
CA ALA A 7 -3.89 -5.35 12.27
C ALA A 7 -3.35 -4.14 11.48
N SER A 8 -2.61 -3.25 12.14
CA SER A 8 -2.01 -2.07 11.51
C SER A 8 -0.77 -2.38 10.68
N ARG A 9 -0.08 -3.49 10.93
CA ARG A 9 1.21 -3.85 10.32
C ARG A 9 1.07 -4.94 9.27
N LEU A 10 0.32 -5.99 9.59
CA LEU A 10 0.25 -7.21 8.80
C LEU A 10 -0.13 -6.97 7.32
N PRO A 11 -1.17 -6.17 6.98
CA PRO A 11 -1.55 -5.97 5.57
C PRO A 11 -0.44 -5.28 4.75
N LEU A 12 0.24 -4.30 5.35
CA LEU A 12 1.33 -3.58 4.71
C LEU A 12 2.52 -4.50 4.45
N GLU A 13 2.89 -5.31 5.43
CA GLU A 13 3.99 -6.26 5.31
C GLU A 13 3.73 -7.30 4.22
N VAL A 14 2.50 -7.82 4.16
CA VAL A 14 2.10 -8.78 3.12
C VAL A 14 2.21 -8.15 1.73
N ILE A 15 1.68 -6.94 1.52
CA ILE A 15 1.79 -6.25 0.22
C ILE A 15 3.25 -5.94 -0.12
N CYS A 16 4.04 -5.46 0.83
CA CYS A 16 5.45 -5.13 0.60
C CYS A 16 6.28 -6.38 0.26
N ASN A 17 6.03 -7.51 0.93
CA ASN A 17 6.66 -8.80 0.63
C ASN A 17 6.29 -9.29 -0.77
N MET A 18 4.99 -9.33 -1.10
CA MET A 18 4.53 -9.76 -2.44
C MET A 18 5.11 -8.90 -3.56
N MET A 19 5.18 -7.58 -3.34
CA MET A 19 5.74 -6.64 -4.31
C MET A 19 7.28 -6.65 -4.36
N GLY A 20 7.96 -7.40 -3.48
CA GLY A 20 9.42 -7.42 -3.43
C GLY A 20 10.04 -6.10 -2.96
N ILE A 21 9.32 -5.33 -2.14
CA ILE A 21 9.80 -4.06 -1.60
C ILE A 21 10.88 -4.32 -0.54
N PRO A 22 12.09 -3.76 -0.70
CA PRO A 22 13.15 -3.88 0.30
C PRO A 22 12.74 -3.31 1.66
N GLU A 23 13.15 -4.00 2.74
CA GLU A 23 12.83 -3.67 4.14
C GLU A 23 13.08 -2.20 4.48
N ARG A 24 14.19 -1.62 4.00
CA ARG A 24 14.58 -0.22 4.22
C ARG A 24 13.53 0.81 3.79
N TYR A 25 12.57 0.46 2.94
CA TYR A 25 11.50 1.35 2.48
C TYR A 25 10.19 1.18 3.26
N ARG A 26 10.01 0.10 4.04
CA ARG A 26 8.71 -0.25 4.63
C ARG A 26 8.24 0.73 5.68
N ALA A 27 9.15 1.20 6.55
CA ALA A 27 8.83 2.23 7.54
C ALA A 27 8.34 3.53 6.89
N GLU A 28 9.01 3.97 5.83
CA GLU A 28 8.61 5.16 5.06
C GLU A 28 7.25 4.97 4.37
N ILE A 29 6.95 3.76 3.88
CA ILE A 29 5.65 3.44 3.28
C ILE A 29 4.56 3.43 4.35
N ALA A 30 4.81 2.84 5.51
CA ALA A 30 3.84 2.74 6.60
C ALA A 30 3.38 4.11 7.10
N ASP A 31 4.32 5.02 7.32
CA ASP A 31 4.05 6.40 7.69
C ASP A 31 3.12 7.10 6.68
N ARG A 32 3.37 6.87 5.39
CA ARG A 32 2.60 7.49 4.29
C ARG A 32 1.20 6.93 4.17
N VAL A 33 1.04 5.62 4.32
CA VAL A 33 -0.28 4.97 4.25
C VAL A 33 -1.15 5.43 5.41
N ASN A 34 -0.59 5.52 6.62
CA ASN A 34 -1.35 6.03 7.78
C ASN A 34 -1.79 7.48 7.54
N HIS A 35 -0.91 8.34 7.03
CA HIS A 35 -1.28 9.70 6.64
C HIS A 35 -2.28 9.79 5.48
N ALA A 36 -2.27 8.84 4.55
CA ALA A 36 -3.23 8.79 3.46
C ALA A 36 -4.63 8.36 3.97
N SER A 37 -4.70 7.36 4.85
CA SER A 37 -5.92 6.85 5.46
C SER A 37 -6.66 7.90 6.29
N GLU A 38 -5.94 8.76 7.02
CA GLU A 38 -6.52 9.91 7.75
C GLU A 38 -7.35 10.86 6.85
N ASN A 39 -7.20 10.77 5.52
CA ASN A 39 -7.89 11.61 4.55
C ASN A 39 -9.04 10.91 3.80
N ILE A 40 -9.18 9.58 3.92
CA ILE A 40 -10.12 8.79 3.08
C ILE A 40 -11.46 8.52 3.79
N GLY A 41 -11.51 8.62 5.13
CA GLY A 41 -12.74 8.35 5.92
C GLY A 41 -13.40 9.56 6.58
N VAL A 42 -12.81 10.76 6.52
CA VAL A 42 -13.38 11.97 7.15
C VAL A 42 -13.91 12.88 6.06
N GLU A 43 -15.20 13.21 6.12
CA GLU A 43 -15.79 14.31 5.35
C GLU A 43 -15.16 15.63 5.81
N ARG A 44 -13.96 15.90 5.30
CA ARG A 44 -13.22 17.11 5.60
C ARG A 44 -13.86 18.25 4.81
N GLY A 45 -14.42 19.22 5.51
CA GLY A 45 -14.90 20.47 4.94
C GLY A 45 -13.83 21.08 4.00
N LEU A 46 -14.29 21.79 2.97
CA LEU A 46 -13.48 22.31 1.84
C LEU A 46 -12.11 22.90 2.26
N ALA A 47 -12.04 23.57 3.41
CA ALA A 47 -10.83 24.15 3.99
C ALA A 47 -9.73 23.12 4.35
N ALA A 48 -10.08 21.92 4.83
CA ALA A 48 -9.12 20.87 5.17
C ALA A 48 -8.62 20.09 3.94
N ARG A 49 -9.42 20.03 2.85
CA ARG A 49 -8.95 19.59 1.52
C ARG A 49 -7.95 20.59 0.92
N LEU A 50 -8.17 21.89 1.11
CA LEU A 50 -7.30 22.97 0.59
C LEU A 50 -5.97 23.14 1.36
N ARG A 51 -5.89 22.69 2.63
CA ARG A 51 -4.65 22.79 3.45
C ARG A 51 -3.62 21.69 3.21
N MET A 52 -3.97 20.63 2.47
CA MET A 52 -3.15 19.43 2.30
C MET A 52 -2.67 19.08 0.86
N PRO A 53 -2.71 19.94 -0.18
CA PRO A 53 -2.36 19.51 -1.54
C PRO A 53 -0.87 19.15 -1.68
N GLY A 54 0.02 19.79 -0.92
CA GLY A 54 1.46 19.60 -1.09
C GLY A 54 2.06 18.35 -0.43
N ARG A 55 1.59 17.93 0.75
CA ARG A 55 2.23 16.82 1.49
C ARG A 55 1.84 15.45 0.95
N GLY A 56 0.54 15.20 0.76
CA GLY A 56 0.05 13.92 0.18
C GLY A 56 0.57 13.68 -1.23
N LEU A 57 0.57 14.71 -2.09
CA LEU A 57 1.05 14.60 -3.46
C LEU A 57 2.57 14.33 -3.53
N ARG A 58 3.37 15.00 -2.67
CA ARG A 58 4.81 14.72 -2.54
C ARG A 58 5.07 13.31 -2.01
N ALA A 59 4.24 12.85 -1.08
CA ALA A 59 4.35 11.51 -0.53
C ALA A 59 4.11 10.44 -1.59
N LEU A 60 3.02 10.59 -2.34
CA LEU A 60 2.67 9.73 -3.47
C LEU A 60 3.78 9.74 -4.54
N ALA A 61 4.26 10.91 -4.94
CA ALA A 61 5.30 11.05 -5.95
C ALA A 61 6.65 10.41 -5.54
N ARG A 62 6.99 10.37 -4.24
CA ARG A 62 8.19 9.68 -3.75
C ARG A 62 8.02 8.16 -3.81
N MET A 63 6.87 7.63 -3.38
CA MET A 63 6.56 6.20 -3.48
C MET A 63 6.58 5.74 -4.94
N GLN A 64 5.94 6.48 -5.84
CA GLN A 64 5.94 6.18 -7.27
C GLN A 64 7.35 6.16 -7.86
N ARG A 65 8.22 7.12 -7.47
CA ARG A 65 9.62 7.13 -7.92
C ARG A 65 10.42 5.95 -7.38
N MET A 66 10.22 5.58 -6.12
CA MET A 66 10.88 4.43 -5.49
C MET A 66 10.50 3.13 -6.21
N VAL A 67 9.21 2.88 -6.41
CA VAL A 67 8.71 1.69 -7.12
C VAL A 67 9.16 1.70 -8.59
N ALA A 68 9.17 2.85 -9.25
CA ALA A 68 9.69 2.97 -10.61
C ALA A 68 11.20 2.61 -10.68
N GLY A 69 11.97 2.94 -9.64
CA GLY A 69 13.37 2.53 -9.51
C GLY A 69 13.51 1.01 -9.39
N ILE A 70 12.76 0.40 -8.48
CA ILE A 70 12.74 -1.06 -8.30
C ILE A 70 12.31 -1.75 -9.60
N GLY A 71 11.25 -1.27 -10.26
CA GLY A 71 10.78 -1.83 -11.52
C GLY A 71 11.77 -1.68 -12.69
N ARG A 72 12.68 -0.69 -12.68
CA ARG A 72 13.76 -0.63 -13.68
C ARG A 72 14.79 -1.71 -13.42
N GLU A 73 15.12 -1.95 -12.15
CA GLU A 73 16.04 -3.02 -11.77
C GLU A 73 15.45 -4.39 -12.11
N ARG A 74 14.20 -4.64 -11.75
CA ARG A 74 13.49 -5.91 -12.05
C ARG A 74 13.32 -6.21 -13.53
N ARG A 75 13.31 -5.19 -14.41
CA ARG A 75 13.33 -5.44 -15.86
C ARG A 75 14.66 -6.04 -16.33
N ARG A 76 15.77 -5.69 -15.68
CA ARG A 76 17.12 -6.16 -16.04
C ARG A 76 17.47 -7.44 -15.29
N HIS A 77 17.08 -7.51 -14.03
CA HIS A 77 17.33 -8.63 -13.12
C HIS A 77 16.01 -9.01 -12.43
N PRO A 78 15.13 -9.76 -13.12
CA PRO A 78 13.88 -10.23 -12.54
C PRO A 78 14.13 -11.09 -11.30
N THR A 79 13.23 -11.01 -10.33
CA THR A 79 13.19 -11.88 -9.15
C THR A 79 11.80 -12.49 -9.01
N ASP A 80 11.60 -13.34 -8.00
CA ASP A 80 10.28 -13.95 -7.73
C ASP A 80 9.39 -13.00 -6.91
N ASP A 81 9.04 -11.85 -7.51
CA ASP A 81 8.14 -10.87 -6.91
C ASP A 81 7.13 -10.30 -7.92
N LEU A 82 6.04 -9.71 -7.40
CA LEU A 82 4.97 -9.17 -8.22
C LEU A 82 5.44 -7.99 -9.08
N ILE A 83 6.43 -7.21 -8.64
CA ILE A 83 6.99 -6.15 -9.49
C ILE A 83 7.65 -6.75 -10.72
N SER A 84 8.43 -7.82 -10.57
CA SER A 84 9.07 -8.54 -11.68
C SER A 84 8.02 -9.05 -12.65
N ALA A 85 7.01 -9.77 -12.14
CA ALA A 85 5.90 -10.25 -12.96
C ALA A 85 5.21 -9.12 -13.74
N LEU A 86 4.94 -7.97 -13.10
CA LEU A 86 4.27 -6.84 -13.74
C LEU A 86 5.13 -6.12 -14.79
N VAL A 87 6.44 -6.01 -14.60
CA VAL A 87 7.31 -5.28 -15.53
C VAL A 87 7.85 -6.14 -16.67
N THR A 88 7.85 -7.47 -16.52
CA THR A 88 8.21 -8.42 -17.60
C THR A 88 7.01 -8.95 -18.36
N ALA A 89 5.80 -8.84 -17.80
CA ALA A 89 4.57 -9.18 -18.50
C ALA A 89 4.44 -8.36 -19.79
N ASN A 90 4.06 -9.05 -20.86
CA ASN A 90 3.73 -8.47 -22.14
C ASN A 90 2.37 -9.01 -22.57
N VAL A 91 1.33 -8.19 -22.41
CA VAL A 91 -0.06 -8.51 -22.76
C VAL A 91 -0.40 -7.72 -24.01
N ASP A 92 -0.68 -8.41 -25.12
CA ASP A 92 -1.02 -7.79 -26.41
C ASP A 92 0.02 -6.76 -26.90
N GLY A 93 1.31 -7.03 -26.64
CA GLY A 93 2.40 -6.11 -27.00
C GLY A 93 2.58 -4.95 -26.00
N GLN A 94 1.80 -4.88 -24.92
CA GLN A 94 1.87 -3.84 -23.90
C GLN A 94 2.51 -4.36 -22.61
N ALA A 95 3.49 -3.60 -22.13
CA ALA A 95 4.13 -3.81 -20.82
C ALA A 95 3.85 -2.61 -19.91
N LEU A 96 3.75 -2.86 -18.60
CA LEU A 96 3.48 -1.81 -17.64
C LEU A 96 4.64 -0.80 -17.61
N GLY A 97 4.36 0.48 -17.89
CA GLY A 97 5.34 1.55 -17.79
C GLY A 97 5.64 1.94 -16.33
N ALA A 98 6.74 2.67 -16.10
CA ALA A 98 7.16 3.08 -14.75
C ALA A 98 6.08 3.89 -13.99
N ARG A 99 5.36 4.78 -14.70
CA ARG A 99 4.28 5.59 -14.12
C ARG A 99 3.07 4.72 -13.74
N GLN A 100 2.69 3.78 -14.61
CA GLN A 100 1.59 2.85 -14.34
C GLN A 100 1.91 1.93 -13.16
N LEU A 101 3.15 1.45 -13.06
CA LEU A 101 3.59 0.63 -11.93
C LEU A 101 3.49 1.39 -10.60
N GLY A 102 3.95 2.64 -10.57
CA GLY A 102 3.83 3.47 -9.37
C GLY A 102 2.36 3.75 -8.98
N ALA A 103 1.51 4.01 -9.97
CA ALA A 103 0.07 4.21 -9.75
C ALA A 103 -0.60 2.93 -9.22
N PHE A 104 -0.29 1.78 -9.82
CA PHE A 104 -0.78 0.47 -9.39
C PHE A 104 -0.37 0.14 -7.96
N PHE A 105 0.90 0.34 -7.60
CA PHE A 105 1.36 0.17 -6.22
C PHE A 105 0.61 1.08 -5.24
N SER A 106 0.39 2.35 -5.62
CA SER A 106 -0.34 3.29 -4.77
C SER A 106 -1.80 2.84 -4.55
N LEU A 107 -2.45 2.32 -5.60
CA LEU A 107 -3.79 1.74 -5.51
C LEU A 107 -3.82 0.55 -4.55
N LEU A 108 -2.87 -0.40 -4.70
CA LEU A 108 -2.77 -1.56 -3.81
C LEU A 108 -2.59 -1.16 -2.35
N MET A 109 -1.70 -0.20 -2.08
CA MET A 109 -1.43 0.23 -0.70
C MET A 109 -2.66 0.87 -0.05
N VAL A 110 -3.37 1.73 -0.77
CA VAL A 110 -4.56 2.40 -0.23
C VAL A 110 -5.73 1.43 -0.09
N ALA A 111 -6.00 0.63 -1.11
CA ALA A 111 -7.14 -0.30 -1.12
C ALA A 111 -6.94 -1.47 -0.16
N GLY A 112 -5.73 -2.06 -0.12
CA GLY A 112 -5.46 -3.29 0.60
C GLY A 112 -5.12 -3.08 2.07
N VAL A 113 -4.48 -1.98 2.46
CA VAL A 113 -4.06 -1.83 3.87
C VAL A 113 -5.23 -1.53 4.79
N GLU A 114 -6.06 -0.54 4.44
CA GLU A 114 -7.12 -0.06 5.34
C GLU A 114 -8.27 -1.07 5.45
N THR A 115 -8.73 -1.61 4.32
CA THR A 115 -9.85 -2.56 4.31
C THR A 115 -9.52 -3.84 5.08
N THR A 116 -8.33 -4.41 4.87
CA THR A 116 -7.90 -5.62 5.57
C THR A 116 -7.59 -5.35 7.04
N ARG A 117 -7.01 -4.19 7.40
CA ARG A 117 -6.85 -3.77 8.80
C ARG A 117 -8.19 -3.75 9.54
N ASN A 118 -9.19 -3.13 8.94
CA ASN A 118 -10.53 -3.00 9.54
C ASN A 118 -11.23 -4.35 9.58
N ALA A 119 -11.15 -5.15 8.53
CA ALA A 119 -11.72 -6.50 8.50
C ALA A 119 -11.15 -7.40 9.60
N ILE A 120 -9.82 -7.43 9.76
CA ILE A 120 -9.15 -8.24 10.79
C ILE A 120 -9.48 -7.72 12.19
N THR A 121 -9.52 -6.40 12.38
CA THR A 121 -9.88 -5.79 13.66
C THR A 121 -11.30 -6.14 14.07
N HIS A 122 -12.28 -5.87 13.19
CA HIS A 122 -13.68 -6.18 13.46
C HIS A 122 -13.94 -7.67 13.59
N GLY A 123 -13.30 -8.49 12.76
CA GLY A 123 -13.38 -9.94 12.86
C GLY A 123 -12.95 -10.45 14.23
N LEU A 124 -11.80 -9.98 14.76
CA LEU A 124 -11.36 -10.38 16.09
C LEU A 124 -12.28 -9.87 17.20
N THR A 125 -12.78 -8.63 17.08
CA THR A 125 -13.77 -8.09 18.04
C THR A 125 -14.99 -9.00 18.11
N LEU A 126 -15.59 -9.33 16.96
CA LEU A 126 -16.77 -10.19 16.91
C LEU A 126 -16.49 -11.60 17.44
N LEU A 127 -15.37 -12.23 17.08
CA LEU A 127 -15.02 -13.55 17.60
C LEU A 127 -14.70 -13.55 19.12
N THR A 128 -14.40 -12.37 19.68
CA THR A 128 -14.22 -12.19 21.13
C THR A 128 -15.56 -12.00 21.83
N ASP A 129 -16.47 -11.22 21.24
CA ASP A 129 -17.81 -10.95 21.77
C ASP A 129 -18.73 -12.17 21.64
N PHE A 130 -18.50 -13.04 20.64
CA PHE A 130 -19.26 -14.26 20.33
C PHE A 130 -18.35 -15.50 20.33
N PRO A 131 -17.84 -15.93 21.50
CA PRO A 131 -16.81 -16.97 21.60
C PRO A 131 -17.25 -18.36 21.12
N GLU A 132 -18.56 -18.61 21.02
CA GLU A 132 -19.12 -19.84 20.44
C GLU A 132 -18.86 -20.00 18.93
N GLN A 133 -18.44 -18.92 18.25
CA GLN A 133 -18.16 -18.89 16.81
C GLN A 133 -16.66 -18.94 16.48
N ARG A 134 -15.78 -19.08 17.48
CA ARG A 134 -14.32 -19.01 17.32
C ARG A 134 -13.69 -20.26 16.71
#